data_AF-M7YRH2-F1
#
_entry.id   AF-M7YRH2-F1
#
_cell.length_a   1.000
_cell.length_b   1.000
_cell.length_c   1.000
_cell.angle_alpha   90.00
_cell.angle_beta   90.00
_cell.angle_gamma   90.00
#
_symmetry.space_group_name_H-M   'P 1'
#
loop_
_entity.id
_entity.type
_entity.pdbx_description
1 polymer ?
#
loop_
_entity_poly.entity_id
_entity_poly.type
_entity_poly.pdbx_seq_one_letter_code
_entity_poly.pdbx_strand_id
1 'polypeptide(L)'
;MAGGVESQWSIRVFERFERSVVRLNHGGLFLGTGFVVYWDESRACLIITCHHVVSRVPMSEILDAYFSGNTIPSAVRIVRRGNDIKDLALLWVQRMSSQVTRPPVVMDFFQHPVAPGWDVVLLGYNVLRNNFILEPSTWSGRIM
;
A
#
# COMPACT_ATOMS: atom_id res chain seq x y z
N MET A 1 -1.82 -4.99 -32.25
CA MET A 1 -3.17 -4.79 -31.67
C MET A 1 -3.39 -5.87 -30.61
N ALA A 2 -2.78 -5.74 -29.43
CA ALA A 2 -2.77 -6.76 -28.38
C ALA A 2 -2.86 -6.12 -26.98
N GLY A 3 -3.77 -5.17 -26.80
CA GLY A 3 -3.82 -4.32 -25.59
C GLY A 3 -5.20 -4.01 -25.04
N GLY A 4 -6.25 -4.77 -25.43
CA GLY A 4 -7.64 -4.45 -25.05
C GLY A 4 -8.12 -5.10 -23.75
N VAL A 5 -7.84 -6.39 -23.54
CA VAL A 5 -8.42 -7.16 -22.42
C VAL A 5 -7.56 -7.10 -21.15
N GLU A 6 -6.23 -7.19 -21.31
CA GLU A 6 -5.28 -7.15 -20.20
C GLU A 6 -5.25 -5.77 -19.52
N SER A 7 -5.34 -4.70 -20.32
CA SER A 7 -5.44 -3.31 -19.82
C SER A 7 -6.75 -3.08 -19.05
N GLN A 8 -7.88 -3.63 -19.51
CA GLN A 8 -9.16 -3.51 -18.81
C GLN A 8 -9.19 -4.27 -17.48
N TRP A 9 -8.44 -5.37 -17.37
CA TRP A 9 -8.36 -6.11 -16.11
C TRP A 9 -7.53 -5.35 -15.07
N SER A 10 -6.35 -4.84 -15.43
CA SER A 10 -5.52 -4.07 -14.50
C SER A 10 -6.19 -2.77 -14.04
N ILE A 11 -6.96 -2.11 -14.93
CA ILE A 11 -7.80 -0.96 -14.57
C ILE A 11 -8.87 -1.36 -13.55
N ARG A 12 -9.59 -2.45 -13.77
CA ARG A 12 -10.63 -2.92 -12.81
C ARG A 12 -10.04 -3.29 -11.45
N VAL A 13 -8.86 -3.89 -11.42
CA VAL A 13 -8.14 -4.16 -10.16
C VAL A 13 -7.78 -2.84 -9.47
N PHE A 14 -7.25 -1.86 -10.21
CA PHE A 14 -6.94 -0.55 -9.68
C PHE A 14 -8.18 0.12 -9.08
N GLU A 15 -9.26 0.27 -9.84
CA GLU A 15 -10.51 0.90 -9.36
C GLU A 15 -11.07 0.22 -8.10
N ARG A 16 -10.92 -1.10 -7.99
CA ARG A 16 -11.37 -1.87 -6.84
C ARG A 16 -10.50 -1.64 -5.60
N PHE A 17 -9.19 -1.62 -5.76
CA PHE A 17 -8.24 -1.68 -4.64
C PHE A 17 -7.42 -0.40 -4.41
N GLU A 18 -7.58 0.64 -5.23
CA GLU A 18 -6.84 1.90 -5.11
C GLU A 18 -6.90 2.48 -3.68
N ARG A 19 -8.08 2.42 -3.05
CA ARG A 19 -8.31 2.94 -1.69
C ARG A 19 -7.68 2.08 -0.58
N SER A 20 -7.11 0.93 -0.90
CA SER A 20 -6.30 0.15 0.04
C SER A 20 -4.83 0.56 0.00
N VAL A 21 -4.38 1.25 -1.05
CA VAL A 21 -2.97 1.59 -1.27
C VAL A 21 -2.60 2.85 -0.49
N VAL A 22 -1.48 2.75 0.21
CA VAL A 22 -0.96 3.83 1.04
C VAL A 22 0.49 4.10 0.65
N ARG A 23 0.80 5.36 0.38
CA ARG A 23 2.18 5.83 0.27
C ARG A 23 2.72 6.14 1.66
N LEU A 24 3.87 5.57 1.98
CA LEU A 24 4.56 5.81 3.25
C LEU A 24 5.74 6.75 3.04
N ASN A 25 5.81 7.80 3.84
CA ASN A 25 6.90 8.75 3.87
C ASN A 25 7.45 8.91 5.30
N HIS A 26 8.70 9.35 5.39
CA HIS A 26 9.32 9.78 6.64
C HIS A 26 10.28 10.95 6.39
N GLY A 27 10.17 12.03 7.17
CA GLY A 27 10.98 13.23 6.98
C GLY A 27 10.85 13.85 5.58
N GLY A 28 9.66 13.76 4.97
CA GLY A 28 9.39 14.21 3.60
C GLY A 28 9.88 13.27 2.48
N LEU A 29 10.58 12.19 2.81
CA LEU A 29 11.10 11.23 1.85
C LEU A 29 10.15 10.06 1.66
N PHE A 30 9.99 9.60 0.41
CA PHE A 30 9.27 8.37 0.11
C PHE A 30 10.02 7.15 0.66
N LEU A 31 9.30 6.27 1.33
CA LEU A 31 9.83 5.00 1.80
C LEU A 31 9.33 3.83 0.96
N GLY A 32 8.04 3.81 0.62
CA GLY A 32 7.44 2.67 -0.06
C GLY A 32 5.92 2.68 -0.06
N THR A 33 5.37 1.53 -0.47
CA THR A 33 3.93 1.28 -0.52
C THR A 33 3.50 0.40 0.65
N GLY A 34 2.37 0.71 1.26
CA GLY A 34 1.65 -0.17 2.19
C GLY A 34 0.23 -0.41 1.71
N PHE A 35 -0.42 -1.40 2.33
CA PHE A 35 -1.81 -1.75 2.06
C PHE A 35 -2.62 -1.82 3.34
N VAL A 36 -3.84 -1.29 3.31
CA VAL A 36 -4.78 -1.41 4.41
C VAL A 36 -5.25 -2.87 4.50
N VAL A 37 -5.09 -3.45 5.69
CA VAL A 37 -5.44 -4.86 5.98
C VAL A 37 -6.49 -4.99 7.08
N TYR A 38 -6.84 -3.88 7.72
CA TYR A 38 -7.91 -3.81 8.69
C TYR A 38 -8.43 -2.38 8.76
N TRP A 39 -9.75 -2.23 8.82
CA TRP A 39 -10.42 -0.97 9.11
C TRP A 39 -11.72 -1.25 9.84
N ASP A 40 -12.06 -0.42 10.83
CA ASP A 40 -13.37 -0.45 11.48
C ASP A 40 -13.98 0.94 11.64
N GLU A 41 -15.25 0.98 12.05
CA GLU A 41 -16.02 2.21 12.26
C GLU A 41 -15.50 3.04 13.45
N SER A 42 -14.75 2.42 14.38
CA SER A 42 -14.05 3.12 15.47
C SER A 42 -12.78 3.83 15.00
N ARG A 43 -12.50 3.78 13.68
CA ARG A 43 -11.32 4.34 13.00
C ARG A 43 -10.02 3.63 13.35
N ALA A 44 -10.07 2.41 13.87
CA ALA A 44 -8.89 1.57 13.86
C ALA A 44 -8.54 1.24 12.41
N CYS A 45 -7.28 1.44 12.02
CA CYS A 45 -6.81 1.13 10.68
C CYS A 45 -5.39 0.58 10.75
N LEU A 46 -5.18 -0.59 10.17
CA LEU A 46 -3.88 -1.25 10.11
C LEU A 46 -3.40 -1.32 8.67
N ILE A 47 -2.10 -1.09 8.51
CA ILE A 47 -1.40 -1.13 7.23
C ILE A 47 -0.31 -2.19 7.31
N ILE A 48 -0.22 -3.06 6.30
CA ILE A 48 0.95 -3.91 6.06
C ILE A 48 1.83 -3.28 5.00
N THR A 49 3.14 -3.35 5.21
CA THR A 49 4.16 -3.00 4.21
C THR A 49 5.35 -3.94 4.36
N CYS A 50 6.37 -3.79 3.54
CA CYS A 50 7.59 -4.58 3.67
C CYS A 50 8.44 -4.12 4.86
N HIS A 51 9.18 -5.03 5.49
CA HIS A 51 10.10 -4.68 6.58
C HIS A 51 11.16 -3.69 6.10
N HIS A 52 11.75 -3.92 4.93
CA HIS A 52 12.82 -3.08 4.39
C HIS A 52 12.38 -1.61 4.21
N VAL A 53 11.11 -1.35 3.88
CA VAL A 53 10.52 0.00 3.75
C VAL A 53 10.67 0.82 5.03
N VAL A 54 10.53 0.17 6.20
CA VAL A 54 10.53 0.84 7.51
C VAL A 54 11.72 0.43 8.39
N SER A 55 12.64 -0.38 7.87
CA SER A 55 13.74 -0.99 8.61
C SER A 55 14.61 0.04 9.33
N ARG A 56 14.86 1.18 8.68
CA ARG A 56 15.72 2.28 9.16
C ARG A 56 15.00 3.34 9.99
N VAL A 57 13.67 3.31 10.04
CA VAL A 57 12.89 4.24 10.87
C VAL A 57 12.94 3.73 12.32
N PRO A 58 13.06 4.54 13.37
CA PRO A 58 12.86 4.11 14.75
C PRO A 58 11.40 3.72 15.06
N MET A 59 11.17 2.77 15.97
CA MET A 59 9.80 2.33 16.35
C MET A 59 8.98 3.40 17.07
N SER A 60 9.65 4.39 17.67
CA SER A 60 9.03 5.51 18.36
C SER A 60 8.52 6.60 17.42
N GLU A 61 8.98 6.63 16.17
CA GLU A 61 8.69 7.71 15.23
C GLU A 61 7.32 7.56 14.55
N ILE A 62 6.82 8.71 14.09
CA ILE A 62 5.60 8.83 13.32
C ILE A 62 5.97 8.89 11.84
N LEU A 63 5.31 8.07 11.05
CA LEU A 63 5.41 8.12 9.59
C LEU A 63 4.19 8.83 9.02
N ASP A 64 4.36 9.36 7.82
CA ASP A 64 3.31 10.01 7.05
C ASP A 64 2.70 8.99 6.07
N ALA A 65 1.41 8.70 6.24
CA ALA A 65 0.66 7.84 5.34
C ALA A 65 -0.27 8.66 4.44
N TYR A 66 0.00 8.65 3.15
CA TYR A 66 -0.85 9.27 2.13
C TYR A 66 -1.71 8.19 1.47
N PHE A 67 -3.01 8.23 1.73
CA PHE A 67 -3.98 7.41 1.00
C PHE A 67 -4.15 7.95 -0.42
N SER A 68 -4.55 7.11 -1.38
CA SER A 68 -4.75 7.56 -2.76
C SER A 68 -5.66 8.79 -2.85
N GLY A 69 -5.27 9.76 -3.68
CA GLY A 69 -5.95 11.05 -3.85
C GLY A 69 -5.74 12.07 -2.73
N ASN A 70 -5.08 11.71 -1.62
CA ASN A 70 -4.88 12.63 -0.49
C ASN A 70 -3.53 13.35 -0.55
N THR A 71 -3.55 14.63 -0.17
CA THR A 71 -2.37 15.48 -0.04
C THR A 71 -1.97 15.74 1.41
N ILE A 72 -2.87 15.49 2.37
CA ILE A 72 -2.62 15.60 3.81
C ILE A 72 -2.41 14.18 4.38
N PRO A 73 -1.26 13.90 5.03
CA PRO A 73 -0.96 12.58 5.54
C PRO A 73 -1.75 12.25 6.80
N SER A 74 -1.97 10.94 7.00
CA SER A 74 -2.36 10.36 8.27
C SER A 74 -1.11 10.02 9.08
N ALA A 75 -1.17 10.17 10.40
CA ALA A 75 -0.07 9.82 11.29
C ALA A 75 -0.11 8.32 11.59
N VAL A 76 0.97 7.60 11.29
CA VAL A 76 1.06 6.15 11.50
C VAL A 76 2.28 5.77 12.32
N ARG A 77 2.14 4.71 13.12
CA ARG A 77 3.22 4.13 13.91
C ARG A 77 3.48 2.70 13.52
N ILE A 78 4.74 2.29 13.64
CA ILE A 78 5.13 0.91 13.45
C ILE A 78 4.74 0.15 14.72
N VAL A 79 3.88 -0.84 14.58
CA VAL A 79 3.45 -1.74 15.67
C VAL A 79 4.41 -2.90 15.78
N ARG A 80 4.79 -3.48 14.63
CA ARG A 80 5.62 -4.66 14.58
C ARG A 80 6.48 -4.67 13.32
N ARG A 81 7.73 -5.10 13.47
CA ARG A 81 8.58 -5.52 12.36
C ARG A 81 8.73 -7.04 12.40
N GLY A 82 8.58 -7.64 11.23
CA GLY A 82 9.04 -9.00 10.97
C GLY A 82 10.57 -9.04 10.86
N ASN A 83 11.07 -10.20 10.48
CA ASN A 83 12.46 -10.41 10.13
C ASN A 83 12.68 -10.26 8.62
N ASP A 84 13.93 -10.23 8.20
CA ASP A 84 14.32 -10.12 6.78
C ASP A 84 13.83 -11.29 5.92
N ILE A 85 13.50 -12.43 6.53
CA ILE A 85 13.01 -13.62 5.82
C ILE A 85 11.58 -13.38 5.32
N LYS A 86 10.70 -12.87 6.19
CA LYS A 86 9.31 -12.59 5.81
C LYS A 86 9.14 -11.21 5.19
N ASP A 87 10.05 -10.29 5.50
CA ASP A 87 10.07 -8.92 5.02
C ASP A 87 8.70 -8.21 5.19
N LEU A 88 8.08 -8.35 6.35
CA LEU A 88 6.77 -7.73 6.64
C LEU A 88 6.85 -6.79 7.84
N ALA A 89 6.10 -5.71 7.80
CA ALA A 89 5.87 -4.82 8.93
C ALA A 89 4.38 -4.46 9.04
N LEU A 90 3.91 -4.31 10.28
CA LEU A 90 2.55 -3.88 10.62
C LEU A 90 2.60 -2.48 11.21
N LEU A 91 1.74 -1.61 10.69
CA LEU A 91 1.60 -0.22 11.09
C LEU A 91 0.17 0.03 11.55
N TRP A 92 0.02 0.96 12.48
CA TRP A 92 -1.27 1.42 12.98
C TRP A 92 -1.42 2.91 12.68
N VAL A 93 -2.56 3.27 12.08
CA VAL A 93 -2.93 4.66 11.86
C VAL A 93 -3.45 5.23 13.16
N GLN A 94 -2.64 6.06 13.81
CA GLN A 94 -3.00 6.71 15.07
C GLN A 94 -3.99 7.86 14.86
N ARG A 95 -3.83 8.58 13.75
CA ARG A 95 -4.68 9.71 13.40
C ARG A 95 -4.90 9.74 11.90
N MET A 96 -6.13 9.47 11.50
CA MET A 96 -6.55 9.58 10.11
C MET A 96 -6.60 11.04 9.67
N SER A 97 -6.14 11.31 8.45
CA SER A 97 -6.26 12.61 7.79
C SER A 97 -7.73 12.98 7.61
N SER A 98 -8.04 14.28 7.70
CA SER A 98 -9.39 14.82 7.44
C SER A 98 -9.84 14.64 5.99
N GLN A 99 -8.92 14.37 5.06
CA GLN A 99 -9.25 14.10 3.66
C GLN A 99 -9.75 12.67 3.41
N VAL A 100 -9.57 11.74 4.36
CA VAL A 100 -10.13 10.39 4.28
C VAL A 100 -11.62 10.46 4.63
N THR A 101 -12.43 10.81 3.64
CA THR A 101 -13.89 10.98 3.78
C THR A 101 -14.68 9.70 3.55
N ARG A 102 -14.07 8.70 2.91
CA ARG A 102 -14.66 7.37 2.66
C ARG A 102 -13.87 6.31 3.42
N PRO A 103 -14.52 5.22 3.86
CA PRO A 103 -13.81 4.06 4.38
C PRO A 103 -12.72 3.59 3.42
N PRO A 104 -11.51 3.28 3.91
CA PRO A 104 -10.50 2.58 3.13
C PRO A 104 -11.04 1.22 2.65
N VAL A 105 -10.48 0.74 1.54
CA VAL A 105 -10.71 -0.65 1.12
C VAL A 105 -9.72 -1.53 1.86
N VAL A 106 -10.19 -2.60 2.50
CA VAL A 106 -9.33 -3.60 3.11
C VAL A 106 -8.90 -4.61 2.05
N MET A 107 -7.61 -4.95 1.99
CA MET A 107 -7.13 -6.02 1.13
C MET A 107 -7.66 -7.38 1.60
N ASP A 108 -8.26 -8.12 0.67
CA ASP A 108 -8.71 -9.49 0.92
C ASP A 108 -7.53 -10.45 0.87
N PHE A 109 -7.42 -11.33 1.87
CA PHE A 109 -6.47 -12.45 1.86
C PHE A 109 -7.19 -13.73 1.44
N PHE A 110 -6.61 -14.45 0.49
CA PHE A 110 -7.12 -15.75 0.04
C PHE A 110 -6.11 -16.86 0.34
N GLN A 111 -6.64 -18.03 0.72
CA GLN A 111 -5.85 -19.23 1.06
C GLN A 111 -5.72 -20.21 -0.12
N HIS A 112 -6.24 -19.86 -1.30
CA HIS A 112 -6.18 -20.74 -2.46
C HIS A 112 -4.74 -20.93 -2.95
N PRO A 113 -4.40 -22.10 -3.50
CA PRO A 113 -3.05 -22.38 -3.97
C PRO A 113 -2.68 -21.37 -5.06
N VAL A 114 -1.63 -20.60 -4.79
CA VAL A 114 -0.96 -19.79 -5.80
C VAL A 114 -0.18 -20.73 -6.70
N ALA A 115 -0.49 -20.76 -7.99
CA ALA A 115 0.15 -21.66 -8.96
C ALA A 115 0.89 -20.87 -10.06
N PRO A 116 1.98 -21.43 -10.61
CA PRO A 116 2.62 -20.88 -11.80
C PRO A 116 1.64 -20.68 -12.95
N GLY A 117 1.83 -19.61 -13.71
CA GLY A 117 0.99 -19.23 -14.84
C GLY A 117 -0.23 -18.38 -14.49
N TRP A 118 -0.52 -18.16 -13.20
CA TRP A 118 -1.59 -17.24 -12.79
C TRP A 118 -1.24 -15.80 -13.16
N ASP A 119 -2.17 -15.11 -13.82
CA ASP A 119 -2.07 -13.67 -14.06
C ASP A 119 -2.16 -12.93 -12.72
N VAL A 120 -1.26 -11.96 -12.53
CA VAL A 120 -1.21 -11.11 -11.33
C VAL A 120 -1.18 -9.64 -11.72
N VAL A 121 -1.73 -8.81 -10.84
CA VAL A 121 -1.57 -7.35 -10.90
C VAL A 121 -0.85 -6.90 -9.65
N LEU A 122 0.31 -6.28 -9.85
CA LEU A 122 1.00 -5.53 -8.81
C LEU A 122 0.38 -4.14 -8.73
N LEU A 123 0.16 -3.64 -7.53
CA LEU A 123 -0.42 -2.32 -7.26
C LEU A 123 0.51 -1.56 -6.33
N GLY A 124 0.80 -0.29 -6.63
CA GLY A 124 1.64 0.51 -5.72
C GLY A 124 2.10 1.84 -6.27
N TYR A 125 2.82 2.58 -5.43
CA TYR A 125 3.43 3.85 -5.78
C TYR A 125 4.81 3.65 -6.40
N ASN A 126 5.12 4.49 -7.38
CA ASN A 126 6.44 4.57 -7.98
C ASN A 126 7.07 5.93 -7.77
N VAL A 127 8.39 5.92 -7.63
CA VAL A 127 9.22 7.12 -7.58
C VAL A 127 9.98 7.24 -8.90
N LEU A 128 9.79 8.36 -9.57
CA LEU A 128 10.61 8.80 -10.67
C LEU A 128 11.87 9.51 -10.16
N ARG A 129 12.81 9.79 -11.06
CA ARG A 129 14.00 10.59 -10.74
C ARG A 129 13.59 11.90 -10.03
N ASN A 130 14.41 12.35 -9.07
CA ASN A 130 14.17 13.55 -8.26
C ASN A 130 13.00 13.47 -7.26
N ASN A 131 12.65 12.27 -6.77
CA ASN A 131 11.57 12.06 -5.79
C ASN A 131 10.19 12.51 -6.27
N PHE A 132 9.95 12.55 -7.58
CA PHE A 132 8.58 12.70 -8.11
C PHE A 132 7.82 11.41 -7.90
N ILE A 133 6.83 11.45 -7.02
CA ILE A 133 6.01 10.28 -6.68
C ILE A 133 4.76 10.32 -7.56
N LEU A 134 4.58 9.28 -8.37
CA LEU A 134 3.39 9.14 -9.19
C LEU A 134 2.21 8.67 -8.34
N GLU A 135 0.99 8.91 -8.82
CA GLU A 135 -0.20 8.24 -8.31
C GLU A 135 -0.03 6.72 -8.35
N PRO A 136 -0.71 5.97 -7.46
CA PRO A 136 -0.57 4.52 -7.46
C PRO A 136 -0.96 3.98 -8.84
N SER A 137 -0.26 2.93 -9.28
CA SER A 137 -0.40 2.37 -10.63
C SER A 137 -0.38 0.85 -10.58
N THR A 138 -0.70 0.22 -11.70
CA THR A 138 -0.72 -1.24 -11.83
C THR A 138 0.31 -1.77 -12.82
N TRP A 139 0.85 -2.95 -12.52
CA TRP A 139 1.71 -3.73 -13.43
C TRP A 139 1.16 -5.14 -13.55
N SER A 140 0.76 -5.54 -14.76
CA SER A 140 0.38 -6.92 -15.04
C SER A 140 1.61 -7.81 -15.14
N GLY A 141 1.44 -9.06 -14.76
CA GLY A 141 2.46 -10.09 -14.88
C GLY A 141 1.88 -11.47 -14.67
N ARG A 142 2.76 -12.46 -14.59
CA ARG A 142 2.41 -13.84 -14.26
C ARG A 142 3.33 -14.38 -13.19
N ILE A 143 2.81 -15.25 -12.34
CA ILE A 143 3.63 -16.03 -11.41
C ILE A 143 4.44 -17.04 -12.25
N MET A 144 5.77 -17.00 -12.10
CA MET A 144 6.71 -17.93 -12.76
C MET A 144 6.91 -19.18 -11.92
#